data_AF-A0A8H4CAG9-F1
#
_entry.id   AF-A0A8H4CAG9-F1
#
_cell.length_a   1.000
_cell.length_b   1.000
_cell.length_c   1.000
_cell.angle_alpha   90.00
_cell.angle_beta   90.00
_cell.angle_gamma   90.00
#
_symmetry.space_group_name_H-M   'P 1'
#
loop_
_entity.id
_entity.type
_entity.pdbx_description
1 polymer ?
#
loop_
_entity_poly.entity_id
_entity_poly.type
_entity_poly.pdbx_seq_one_letter_code
_entity_poly.pdbx_strand_id
1 'polypeptide(L)' 'MASESAAPDEFQLFDLRVEVVCPPGKRIMCGAKEGDHFTLKGEMLYLPPDQGISIYSLEQ' A
#
# COMPACT_ATOMS: atom_id res chain seq x y z
N MET A 1 -32.89 28.03 -13.12
CA MET A 1 -32.28 26.76 -12.72
C MET A 1 -31.20 26.44 -13.74
N ALA A 2 -29.97 26.92 -13.54
CA ALA A 2 -28.84 26.57 -14.40
C ALA A 2 -28.15 25.38 -13.73
N SER A 3 -28.20 24.21 -14.36
CA SER A 3 -27.44 23.04 -13.93
C SER A 3 -25.99 23.20 -14.39
N GLU A 4 -25.09 23.43 -13.43
CA GLU A 4 -23.66 23.37 -13.66
C GLU A 4 -23.29 21.93 -14.02
N SER A 5 -22.84 21.73 -15.25
CA SER A 5 -22.35 20.44 -15.74
C SER A 5 -20.98 20.18 -15.10
N ALA A 6 -20.99 19.68 -13.87
CA ALA A 6 -19.80 19.12 -13.24
C ALA A 6 -19.30 17.97 -14.13
N ALA A 7 -18.02 18.02 -14.52
CA ALA A 7 -17.38 16.90 -15.21
C ALA A 7 -17.55 15.63 -14.36
N PRO A 8 -17.77 14.45 -14.97
CA PRO A 8 -17.93 13.22 -14.20
C PRO A 8 -16.67 12.97 -13.36
N ASP A 9 -16.87 12.61 -12.09
CA ASP A 9 -15.76 12.12 -11.25
C ASP A 9 -15.23 10.82 -11.85
N GLU A 10 -14.02 10.84 -12.39
CA GLU A 10 -13.35 9.66 -12.94
C GLU A 10 -12.40 9.05 -11.90
N PHE A 11 -12.50 7.73 -11.71
CA PHE A 11 -11.58 6.97 -10.86
C PHE A 11 -10.61 6.18 -11.73
N GLN A 12 -9.32 6.30 -11.44
CA GLN A 12 -8.28 5.51 -12.09
C GLN A 12 -7.75 4.46 -11.11
N LEU A 13 -7.66 3.21 -11.60
CA LEU A 13 -7.06 2.11 -10.84
C LEU A 13 -5.54 2.17 -10.99
N PHE A 14 -4.83 2.06 -9.87
CA PHE A 14 -3.37 2.02 -9.84
C PHE A 14 -2.90 0.73 -9.18
N ASP A 15 -1.85 0.16 -9.76
CA ASP A 15 -1.06 -0.86 -9.06
C ASP A 15 -0.13 -0.15 -8.06
N LEU A 16 -0.07 -0.66 -6.84
CA LEU A 16 0.70 -0.07 -5.75
C LEU A 16 1.85 -0.99 -5.35
N ARG A 17 3.00 -0.40 -5.01
CA ARG A 17 4.09 -1.09 -4.31
C ARG A 17 4.25 -0.46 -2.95
N VAL A 18 4.02 -1.24 -1.89
CA VAL A 18 4.15 -0.79 -0.51
C VAL A 18 5.41 -1.42 0.08
N GLU A 19 6.29 -0.59 0.63
CA GLU A 19 7.60 -0.99 1.15
C GLU A 19 7.75 -0.60 2.61
N VAL A 20 8.34 -1.49 3.40
CA VAL A 20 8.64 -1.27 4.81
C VAL A 20 9.91 -0.44 4.91
N VAL A 21 9.76 0.79 5.39
CA VAL A 21 10.88 1.72 5.67
C VAL A 21 11.10 1.83 7.17
N CYS A 22 12.35 1.68 7.61
CA CYS A 22 12.72 1.85 9.02
C CYS A 22 13.36 3.22 9.23
N PRO A 23 12.73 4.15 9.98
CA PRO A 23 13.36 5.44 10.25
C PRO A 23 14.65 5.27 11.09
N PRO A 24 15.66 6.13 10.90
CA PRO A 24 16.89 6.09 11.69
C PRO A 24 16.62 6.10 13.20
N GLY A 25 17.24 5.17 13.93
CA GLY A 25 17.11 5.06 15.38
C GLY A 25 15.79 4.47 15.89
N LYS A 26 14.90 4.03 14.99
CA LYS A 26 13.69 3.26 15.33
C LYS A 26 13.93 1.76 15.11
N ARG A 27 13.09 0.94 15.74
CA ARG A 27 13.07 -0.51 15.52
C ARG A 27 11.71 -0.91 15.02
N ILE A 28 11.69 -1.76 14.00
CA ILE A 28 10.47 -2.43 13.56
C ILE A 28 10.09 -3.45 14.66
N MET A 29 8.87 -3.32 15.19
CA MET A 29 8.36 -4.18 16.27
C MET A 29 7.57 -5.39 15.72
N CYS A 30 7.32 -5.44 14.42
CA CYS A 30 6.74 -6.60 13.74
C CYS A 30 7.83 -7.52 13.18
N GLY A 31 7.43 -8.67 12.60
CA GLY A 31 8.36 -9.60 11.96
C GLY A 31 8.92 -9.14 10.61
N ALA A 32 8.49 -7.98 10.10
CA ALA A 32 8.95 -7.43 8.84
C ALA A 32 10.35 -6.82 8.97
N LYS A 33 11.09 -6.83 7.88
CA LYS A 33 12.42 -6.23 7.76
C LYS A 33 12.35 -4.99 6.88
N GLU A 34 13.33 -4.11 7.05
CA GLU A 34 13.51 -2.98 6.15
C GLU A 34 13.70 -3.48 4.71
N GLY A 35 12.95 -2.90 3.77
CA GLY A 35 12.93 -3.30 2.36
C GLY A 35 11.94 -4.42 2.01
N ASP A 36 11.31 -5.09 2.99
CA ASP A 36 10.20 -5.99 2.72
C ASP A 36 9.08 -5.21 2.03
N HIS A 37 8.48 -5.81 1.00
CA HIS A 37 7.43 -5.13 0.23
C HIS A 37 6.38 -6.10 -0.30
N PHE A 38 5.21 -5.56 -0.63
CA PHE A 38 4.21 -6.26 -1.43
C PHE A 38 3.73 -5.37 -2.56
N THR A 39 3.19 -5.97 -3.61
CA THR A 39 2.54 -5.24 -4.69
C THR A 39 1.04 -5.53 -4.68
N LEU A 40 0.23 -4.49 -4.74
CA LEU A 40 -1.19 -4.57 -5.01
C LEU A 40 -1.39 -4.37 -6.51
N LYS A 41 -1.93 -5.37 -7.21
CA LYS A 41 -2.30 -5.26 -8.63
C LYS A 41 -3.80 -5.39 -8.75
N GLY A 42 -4.47 -4.29 -9.09
CA GLY A 42 -5.91 -4.16 -8.89
C GLY A 42 -6.32 -4.45 -7.44
N GLU A 43 -7.05 -5.54 -7.21
CA GLU A 43 -7.49 -5.99 -5.87
C GLU A 43 -6.61 -7.09 -5.25
N MET A 44 -5.61 -7.57 -5.99
CA MET A 44 -4.82 -8.74 -5.61
C MET A 44 -3.48 -8.34 -4.98
N LEU A 45 -3.20 -8.89 -3.80
CA LEU A 45 -1.94 -8.69 -3.08
C LEU A 45 -0.94 -9.78 -3.42
N TYR A 46 0.28 -9.38 -3.80
CA TYR A 46 1.38 -10.29 -4.15
C TYR A 46 2.58 -10.07 -3.23
N LEU A 47 3.07 -11.16 -2.64
CA LEU A 47 4.27 -11.18 -1.81
C LEU A 47 5.44 -11.82 -2.58
N PRO A 48 6.68 -11.32 -2.38
CA PRO A 48 7.89 -12.01 -2.81
C PRO A 48 8.00 -13.42 -2.17
N PRO A 49 8.68 -14.37 -2.83
CA PRO A 49 8.92 -15.69 -2.27
C PRO A 49 9.58 -15.62 -0.89
N ASP A 50 9.14 -16.48 0.04
CA ASP A 50 9.66 -16.59 1.42
C ASP A 50 9.56 -15.31 2.27
N GLN A 51 8.78 -14.32 1.82
CA GLN A 51 8.54 -13.08 2.56
C GLN A 51 7.13 -13.05 3.14
N GLY A 52 7.02 -12.68 4.41
CA GLY A 52 5.75 -12.43 5.08
C GLY A 52 5.67 -10.98 5.55
N ILE A 53 4.51 -10.35 5.40
CA ILE A 53 4.22 -9.06 6.03
C ILE A 53 2.98 -9.21 6.91
N SER A 54 2.99 -8.56 8.08
CA SER A 54 1.78 -8.47 8.90
C SER A 54 0.87 -7.40 8.31
N ILE A 55 -0.28 -7.81 7.77
CA ILE A 55 -1.28 -6.88 7.24
C ILE A 55 -1.80 -5.91 8.31
N TYR A 56 -1.81 -6.33 9.58
CA TYR A 56 -2.17 -5.50 10.73
C TYR A 56 -1.16 -4.38 11.03
N SER A 57 -0.04 -4.34 10.32
CA SER A 57 0.92 -3.24 10.41
C SER A 57 0.58 -2.07 9.47
N LEU A 58 -0.43 -2.20 8.60
CA LEU A 58 -0.85 -1.13 7.67
C LEU A 58 -1.85 -0.13 8.28
N GLU A 59 -2.39 -0.44 9.45
CA GLU A 59 -3.42 0.33 10.15
C GLU A 59 -2.86 1.28 11.24
N GLN A 60 -1.52 1.46 11.29
CA GLN A 60 -0.85 2.39 12.21
C GLN A 60 -0.42 3.70 11.53
#